data_AF-A0A241XS46-F1
#
_entry.id   AF-A0A241XS46-F1
#
_cell.length_a   1.000
_cell.length_b   1.000
_cell.length_c   1.000
_cell.angle_alpha   90.00
_cell.angle_beta   90.00
_cell.angle_gamma   90.00
#
_symmetry.space_group_name_H-M   'P 1'
#
loop_
_entity.id
_entity.type
_entity.pdbx_description
1 polymer ?
#
loop_
_entity_poly.entity_id
_entity_poly.type
_entity_poly.pdbx_seq_one_letter_code
_entity_poly.pdbx_strand_id
1 'polypeptide(L)'
;MIVQSGLSIVGAIPIRAAVLEHRFALEGLAAIAVASEEEDPRKRVIGTSNQSDVVELYGWAQDITRHRDNSGWIYGVCLNPGRTRLFATDERTPTPGETLEVELSAGTVFRLDDYFTHWTQDSGPRLAAFIGPFAQPCDGLALAKLRNAIEQLAEGVYSLAPRVSGGFRVLLADECWATHDYESRSLMLLADAKASNADILCCAECDKPAAIIDHYWPYEQSANRCYDCK
;
A
#
# COMPACT_ATOMS: atom_id res chain seq x y z
N MET A 1 -4.35 -34.39 -0.28
CA MET A 1 -4.37 -32.92 -0.23
C MET A 1 -3.09 -32.48 0.47
N ILE A 2 -2.25 -31.68 -0.20
CA ILE A 2 -1.11 -31.05 0.46
C ILE A 2 -1.71 -29.91 1.30
N VAL A 3 -1.63 -30.01 2.63
CA VAL A 3 -2.02 -28.91 3.52
C VAL A 3 -0.98 -27.81 3.31
N GLN A 4 -1.37 -26.71 2.67
CA GLN A 4 -0.49 -25.56 2.52
C GLN A 4 -0.44 -24.81 3.85
N SER A 5 0.77 -24.51 4.32
CA SER A 5 0.98 -23.72 5.54
C SER A 5 0.35 -22.32 5.38
N GLY A 6 -0.36 -21.87 6.43
CA GLY A 6 -0.99 -20.55 6.49
C GLY A 6 0.00 -19.38 6.56
N LEU A 7 1.29 -19.66 6.78
CA LEU A 7 2.37 -18.68 6.67
C LEU A 7 3.61 -19.34 6.07
N SER A 8 4.23 -18.70 5.07
CA SER A 8 5.44 -19.22 4.42
C SER A 8 6.25 -18.12 3.73
N ILE A 9 7.56 -18.33 3.62
CA ILE A 9 8.39 -17.62 2.64
C ILE A 9 8.27 -18.33 1.30
N VAL A 10 7.86 -17.60 0.26
CA VAL A 10 7.60 -18.16 -1.07
C VAL A 10 8.58 -17.66 -2.14
N GLY A 11 9.45 -16.71 -1.81
CA GLY A 11 10.48 -16.25 -2.71
C GLY A 11 11.29 -15.07 -2.18
N ALA A 12 12.14 -14.54 -3.05
CA ALA A 12 12.92 -13.34 -2.80
C ALA A 12 13.00 -12.48 -4.07
N ILE A 13 12.92 -11.16 -3.90
CA ILE A 13 13.06 -10.17 -4.97
C ILE A 13 14.12 -9.17 -4.53
N PRO A 14 15.23 -8.98 -5.27
CA PRO A 14 16.24 -7.99 -4.93
C PRO A 14 15.66 -6.57 -4.93
N ILE A 15 15.89 -5.82 -3.85
CA ILE A 15 15.48 -4.41 -3.75
C ILE A 15 16.66 -3.52 -4.08
N ARG A 16 16.57 -2.76 -5.18
CA ARG A 16 17.55 -1.75 -5.57
C ARG A 16 17.33 -0.47 -4.75
N ALA A 17 18.40 0.30 -4.49
CA ALA A 17 18.29 1.59 -3.79
C ALA A 17 17.24 2.53 -4.41
N ALA A 18 17.20 2.58 -5.76
CA ALA A 18 16.24 3.36 -6.53
C ALA A 18 14.76 3.09 -6.19
N VAL A 19 14.42 1.89 -5.67
CA VAL A 19 13.06 1.59 -5.20
C VAL A 19 12.64 2.53 -4.08
N LEU A 20 13.54 2.79 -3.13
CA LEU A 20 13.28 3.64 -1.97
C LEU A 20 13.47 5.13 -2.28
N GLU A 21 14.12 5.46 -3.40
CA GLU A 21 14.22 6.82 -3.94
C GLU A 21 12.96 7.21 -4.73
N HIS A 22 12.11 6.23 -5.09
CA HIS A 22 10.85 6.48 -5.77
C HIS A 22 9.93 7.36 -4.92
N ARG A 23 9.32 8.37 -5.55
CA ARG A 23 8.41 9.32 -4.88
C ARG A 23 7.29 8.65 -4.07
N PHE A 24 6.72 7.55 -4.57
CA PHE A 24 5.66 6.81 -3.86
C PHE A 24 6.18 5.97 -2.70
N ALA A 25 7.42 5.49 -2.78
CA ALA A 25 8.04 4.83 -1.63
C ALA A 25 8.34 5.83 -0.51
N LEU A 26 8.84 7.02 -0.87
CA LEU A 26 9.05 8.12 0.07
C LEU A 26 7.72 8.59 0.70
N GLU A 27 6.66 8.74 -0.09
CA GLU A 27 5.30 9.01 0.38
C GLU A 27 4.84 7.95 1.39
N GLY A 28 4.99 6.65 1.06
CA GLY A 28 4.63 5.56 1.95
C GLY A 28 5.41 5.58 3.27
N LEU A 29 6.72 5.82 3.22
CA LEU A 29 7.55 5.96 4.43
C LEU A 29 7.12 7.14 5.30
N ALA A 30 6.79 8.28 4.69
CA ALA A 30 6.26 9.43 5.41
C ALA A 30 4.89 9.12 6.04
N ALA A 31 4.00 8.44 5.32
CA ALA A 31 2.70 8.04 5.83
C ALA A 31 2.82 7.05 7.00
N ILE A 32 3.77 6.09 6.95
CA ILE A 32 4.06 5.20 8.08
C ILE A 32 4.58 5.97 9.29
N ALA A 33 5.43 7.00 9.08
CA ALA A 33 5.93 7.82 10.17
C ALA A 33 4.78 8.52 10.92
N VAL A 34 3.80 9.05 10.19
CA VAL A 34 2.58 9.62 10.80
C VAL A 34 1.74 8.54 11.48
N ALA A 35 1.50 7.40 10.80
CA ALA A 35 0.74 6.29 11.39
C ALA A 35 1.39 5.72 12.66
N SER A 36 2.70 5.88 12.83
CA SER A 36 3.43 5.46 14.05
C SER A 36 3.04 6.27 15.28
N GLU A 37 2.42 7.44 15.11
CA GLU A 37 1.93 8.28 16.20
C GLU A 37 0.56 7.83 16.72
N GLU A 38 -0.12 6.90 16.04
CA GLU A 38 -1.42 6.36 16.48
C GLU A 38 -1.30 5.64 17.83
N GLU A 39 -2.22 5.96 18.75
CA GLU A 39 -2.24 5.31 20.07
C GLU A 39 -2.63 3.84 19.97
N ASP A 40 -3.59 3.51 19.09
CA ASP A 40 -4.03 2.14 18.82
C ASP A 40 -3.03 1.43 17.89
N PRO A 41 -2.29 0.40 18.36
CA PRO A 41 -1.34 -0.32 17.53
C PRO A 41 -1.95 -0.95 16.28
N ARG A 42 -3.26 -1.23 16.26
CA ARG A 42 -3.96 -1.78 15.09
C ARG A 42 -4.14 -0.75 13.97
N LYS A 43 -4.10 0.54 14.31
CA LYS A 43 -4.24 1.64 13.36
C LYS A 43 -2.90 2.17 12.86
N ARG A 44 -1.79 1.63 13.35
CA ARG A 44 -0.43 1.98 12.92
C ARG A 44 -0.04 1.36 11.58
N VAL A 45 -0.99 1.28 10.66
CA VAL A 45 -0.82 0.68 9.33
C VAL A 45 -1.28 1.64 8.26
N ILE A 46 -0.57 1.67 7.14
CA ILE A 46 -1.05 2.25 5.89
C ILE A 46 -1.65 1.11 5.07
N GLY A 47 -2.98 1.07 5.02
CA GLY A 47 -3.73 -0.03 4.42
C GLY A 47 -3.67 -0.07 2.89
N THR A 48 -4.17 -1.15 2.32
CA THR A 48 -4.39 -1.31 0.88
C THR A 48 -5.88 -1.24 0.57
N SER A 49 -6.24 -1.13 -0.71
CA SER A 49 -7.61 -1.28 -1.18
C SER A 49 -8.06 -2.75 -1.26
N ASN A 50 -7.18 -3.71 -0.90
CA ASN A 50 -7.44 -5.15 -0.94
C ASN A 50 -7.91 -5.64 -2.32
N GLN A 51 -7.25 -5.16 -3.38
CA GLN A 51 -7.51 -5.62 -4.74
C GLN A 51 -6.60 -6.79 -5.12
N SER A 52 -7.21 -7.91 -5.52
CA SER A 52 -6.51 -9.15 -5.87
C SER A 52 -5.60 -9.05 -7.10
N ASP A 53 -5.76 -8.01 -7.92
CA ASP A 53 -5.09 -7.85 -9.20
C ASP A 53 -4.14 -6.65 -9.27
N VAL A 54 -4.11 -5.80 -8.24
CA VAL A 54 -3.26 -4.61 -8.19
C VAL A 54 -2.24 -4.76 -7.07
N VAL A 55 -0.98 -4.40 -7.35
CA VAL A 55 0.03 -4.28 -6.31
C VAL A 55 -0.07 -2.88 -5.73
N GLU A 56 -0.18 -2.79 -4.41
CA GLU A 56 -0.21 -1.53 -3.66
C GLU A 56 0.98 -1.46 -2.70
N LEU A 57 1.29 -0.26 -2.24
CA LEU A 57 2.20 -0.09 -1.11
C LEU A 57 1.41 -0.24 0.18
N TYR A 58 1.86 -1.17 1.01
CA TYR A 58 1.38 -1.41 2.37
C TYR A 58 2.51 -1.10 3.35
N GLY A 59 2.17 -0.76 4.58
CA GLY A 59 3.19 -0.45 5.56
C GLY A 59 2.63 -0.45 6.96
N TRP A 60 3.53 -0.63 7.91
CA TRP A 60 3.19 -0.72 9.32
C TRP A 60 4.28 -0.10 10.17
N ALA A 61 3.89 0.51 11.28
CA ALA A 61 4.82 0.94 12.32
C ALA A 61 5.36 -0.27 13.09
N GLN A 62 6.21 0.00 14.07
CA GLN A 62 6.75 -1.04 14.92
C GLN A 62 5.65 -1.79 15.71
N ASP A 63 5.68 -3.12 15.61
CA ASP A 63 4.87 -4.07 16.39
C ASP A 63 3.36 -3.93 16.19
N ILE A 64 2.82 -4.64 15.21
CA ILE A 64 1.38 -4.77 15.02
C ILE A 64 0.85 -5.88 15.91
N THR A 65 -0.11 -5.55 16.76
CA THR A 65 -0.70 -6.48 17.74
C THR A 65 -1.51 -7.59 17.08
N ARG A 66 -1.76 -8.67 17.84
CA ARG A 66 -2.55 -9.82 17.41
C ARG A 66 -3.93 -9.43 16.85
N HIS A 67 -4.18 -9.78 15.59
CA HIS A 67 -5.43 -9.49 14.87
C HIS A 67 -5.69 -10.50 13.73
N ARG A 68 -6.84 -10.36 13.06
CA ARG A 68 -7.27 -11.16 11.92
C ARG A 68 -8.16 -10.31 11.01
N ASP A 69 -7.84 -10.24 9.74
CA ASP A 69 -8.52 -9.36 8.78
C ASP A 69 -9.51 -10.11 7.86
N ASN A 70 -9.40 -11.45 7.76
CA ASN A 70 -10.36 -12.34 7.09
C ASN A 70 -10.54 -12.08 5.59
N SER A 71 -9.51 -11.61 4.90
CA SER A 71 -9.61 -11.25 3.49
C SER A 71 -9.32 -12.40 2.52
N GLY A 72 -8.38 -13.30 2.85
CA GLY A 72 -7.95 -14.42 2.02
C GLY A 72 -6.43 -14.57 1.99
N TRP A 73 -5.86 -15.13 0.93
CA TRP A 73 -4.41 -15.28 0.81
C TRP A 73 -3.76 -13.99 0.33
N ILE A 74 -2.77 -13.51 1.06
CA ILE A 74 -2.06 -12.26 0.78
C ILE A 74 -0.56 -12.51 0.60
N TYR A 75 0.09 -11.63 -0.15
CA TYR A 75 1.52 -11.66 -0.40
C TYR A 75 2.12 -10.29 -0.18
N GLY A 76 3.27 -10.26 0.46
CA GLY A 76 4.01 -9.01 0.67
C GLY A 76 5.50 -9.21 0.49
N VAL A 77 6.17 -8.14 0.07
CA VAL A 77 7.63 -8.06 -0.01
C VAL A 77 8.10 -6.78 0.64
N CYS A 78 8.90 -6.90 1.70
CA CYS A 78 9.42 -5.74 2.41
C CYS A 78 10.44 -5.00 1.53
N LEU A 79 10.36 -3.67 1.49
CA LEU A 79 11.19 -2.82 0.63
C LEU A 79 12.36 -2.21 1.41
N ASN A 80 12.10 -1.65 2.59
CA ASN A 80 13.11 -0.95 3.37
C ASN A 80 13.95 -1.90 4.24
N PRO A 81 15.22 -1.54 4.55
CA PRO A 81 16.05 -2.28 5.50
C PRO A 81 15.39 -2.41 6.87
N GLY A 82 15.58 -3.56 7.51
CA GLY A 82 14.98 -3.88 8.80
C GLY A 82 14.67 -5.37 8.90
N ARG A 83 14.30 -5.81 10.11
CA ARG A 83 13.85 -7.18 10.37
C ARG A 83 12.46 -7.16 10.99
N THR A 84 11.62 -8.06 10.51
CA THR A 84 10.29 -8.32 11.05
C THR A 84 10.16 -9.80 11.30
N ARG A 85 9.74 -10.19 12.49
CA ARG A 85 9.23 -11.54 12.73
C ARG A 85 7.73 -11.49 12.55
N LEU A 86 7.22 -12.18 11.53
CA LEU A 86 5.79 -12.32 11.27
C LEU A 86 5.36 -13.66 11.85
N PHE A 87 4.31 -13.62 12.66
CA PHE A 87 3.74 -14.78 13.30
C PHE A 87 2.31 -15.02 12.83
N ALA A 88 1.90 -16.29 12.75
CA ALA A 88 0.52 -16.65 12.44
C ALA A 88 0.10 -17.91 13.20
N THR A 89 -1.13 -17.93 13.70
CA THR A 89 -1.73 -19.09 14.38
C THR A 89 -3.12 -19.36 13.82
N ASP A 90 -3.43 -20.60 13.46
CA ASP A 90 -4.82 -20.98 13.12
C ASP A 90 -5.65 -21.07 14.40
N GLU A 91 -6.43 -20.04 14.67
CA GLU A 91 -7.38 -19.99 15.79
C GLU A 91 -8.83 -20.09 15.30
N ARG A 92 -9.07 -20.69 14.13
CA ARG A 92 -10.43 -20.94 13.63
C ARG A 92 -11.01 -22.23 14.22
N THR A 93 -10.14 -23.09 14.74
CA THR A 93 -10.50 -24.35 15.40
C THR A 93 -10.57 -24.16 16.93
N PRO A 94 -11.38 -24.98 17.65
CA PRO A 94 -11.48 -24.90 19.12
C PRO A 94 -10.15 -25.10 19.86
N THR A 95 -9.21 -25.82 19.24
CA THR A 95 -7.83 -25.93 19.70
C THR A 95 -6.97 -25.13 18.74
N PRO A 96 -6.27 -24.07 19.19
CA PRO A 96 -5.34 -23.33 18.34
C PRO A 96 -4.30 -24.25 17.74
N GLY A 97 -3.98 -24.01 16.46
CA GLY A 97 -2.88 -24.67 15.78
C GLY A 97 -1.52 -24.23 16.32
N GLU A 98 -0.45 -24.80 15.73
CA GLU A 98 0.91 -24.35 15.98
C GLU A 98 1.09 -22.88 15.57
N THR A 99 1.89 -22.13 16.33
CA THR A 99 2.30 -20.79 15.92
C THR A 99 3.43 -20.90 14.92
N LEU A 100 3.15 -20.45 13.70
CA LEU A 100 4.12 -20.32 12.61
C LEU A 100 4.87 -19.01 12.77
N GLU A 101 6.14 -19.01 12.38
CA GLU A 101 7.01 -17.85 12.43
C GLU A 101 7.89 -17.79 11.18
N VAL A 102 8.04 -16.58 10.61
CA VAL A 102 9.04 -16.29 9.57
C VAL A 102 9.75 -14.97 9.85
N GLU A 103 11.03 -14.89 9.48
CA GLU A 103 11.80 -13.64 9.50
C GLU A 103 11.77 -12.97 8.11
N LEU A 104 11.37 -11.70 8.08
CA LEU A 104 11.27 -10.88 6.88
C LEU A 104 12.35 -9.80 6.87
N SER A 105 13.18 -9.87 5.84
CA SER A 105 14.16 -8.83 5.49
C SER A 105 13.74 -8.13 4.20
N ALA A 106 14.44 -7.06 3.82
CA ALA A 106 14.19 -6.41 2.53
C ALA A 106 14.32 -7.43 1.39
N GLY A 107 13.31 -7.50 0.54
CA GLY A 107 13.22 -8.43 -0.60
C GLY A 107 12.66 -9.81 -0.27
N THR A 108 12.45 -10.17 0.99
CA THR A 108 11.80 -11.43 1.37
C THR A 108 10.32 -11.39 1.01
N VAL A 109 9.83 -12.37 0.23
CA VAL A 109 8.42 -12.49 -0.13
C VAL A 109 7.73 -13.51 0.77
N PHE A 110 6.74 -13.05 1.53
CA PHE A 110 5.89 -13.91 2.35
C PHE A 110 4.54 -14.15 1.70
N ARG A 111 3.92 -15.27 2.07
CA ARG A 111 2.51 -15.57 1.88
C ARG A 111 1.86 -15.78 3.23
N LEU A 112 0.69 -15.20 3.44
CA LEU A 112 -0.13 -15.36 4.65
C LEU A 112 -1.57 -15.70 4.26
N ASP A 113 -2.17 -16.69 4.91
CA ASP A 113 -3.62 -16.87 4.98
C ASP A 113 -4.15 -15.88 6.01
N ASP A 114 -4.77 -14.81 5.54
CA ASP A 114 -5.26 -13.71 6.37
C ASP A 114 -6.49 -14.08 7.23
N TYR A 115 -6.96 -15.32 7.12
CA TYR A 115 -7.87 -15.92 8.09
C TYR A 115 -7.15 -16.45 9.35
N PHE A 116 -5.82 -16.51 9.35
CA PHE A 116 -5.03 -16.82 10.54
C PHE A 116 -4.92 -15.58 11.40
N THR A 117 -4.93 -15.78 12.71
CA THR A 117 -4.59 -14.71 13.64
C THR A 117 -3.09 -14.44 13.54
N HIS A 118 -2.68 -13.19 13.26
CA HIS A 118 -1.30 -12.84 12.98
C HIS A 118 -0.87 -11.52 13.65
N TRP A 119 0.44 -11.34 13.78
CA TRP A 119 1.07 -10.16 14.41
C TRP A 119 2.54 -10.05 14.00
N THR A 120 3.14 -8.89 14.24
CA THR A 120 4.56 -8.65 13.96
C THR A 120 5.35 -8.31 15.21
N GLN A 121 6.64 -8.62 15.17
CA GLN A 121 7.65 -8.01 16.02
C GLN A 121 8.73 -7.40 15.14
N ASP A 122 8.94 -6.10 15.24
CA ASP A 122 9.71 -5.33 14.27
C ASP A 122 10.88 -4.61 14.92
N SER A 123 11.97 -4.46 14.15
CA SER A 123 13.07 -3.56 14.52
C SER A 123 12.77 -2.09 14.22
N GLY A 124 11.61 -1.78 13.62
CA GLY A 124 11.22 -0.45 13.16
C GLY A 124 10.12 -0.51 12.10
N PRO A 125 9.68 0.65 11.57
CA PRO A 125 8.62 0.72 10.56
C PRO A 125 9.00 0.01 9.27
N ARG A 126 8.02 -0.61 8.61
CA ARG A 126 8.20 -1.34 7.35
C ARG A 126 7.30 -0.81 6.26
N LEU A 127 7.87 -0.67 5.06
CA LEU A 127 7.15 -0.52 3.81
C LEU A 127 7.27 -1.82 3.03
N ALA A 128 6.17 -2.27 2.45
CA ALA A 128 6.10 -3.45 1.60
C ALA A 128 5.29 -3.16 0.33
N ALA A 129 5.63 -3.85 -0.77
CA ALA A 129 4.68 -4.02 -1.86
C ALA A 129 3.78 -5.22 -1.52
N PHE A 130 2.47 -5.06 -1.72
CA PHE A 130 1.44 -5.99 -1.28
C PHE A 130 0.49 -6.33 -2.42
N ILE A 131 0.04 -7.58 -2.48
CA ILE A 131 -1.01 -8.01 -3.38
C ILE A 131 -1.92 -9.05 -2.72
N GLY A 132 -3.21 -8.92 -2.96
CA GLY A 132 -4.24 -9.80 -2.43
C GLY A 132 -5.50 -9.03 -2.07
N PRO A 133 -6.53 -9.74 -1.57
CA PRO A 133 -6.52 -11.16 -1.24
C PRO A 133 -6.81 -12.07 -2.45
N PHE A 134 -6.32 -13.31 -2.39
CA PHE A 134 -6.65 -14.39 -3.31
C PHE A 134 -7.49 -15.46 -2.60
N ALA A 135 -8.41 -16.11 -3.33
CA ALA A 135 -9.21 -17.20 -2.78
C ALA A 135 -8.38 -18.46 -2.45
N GLN A 136 -7.26 -18.67 -3.14
CA GLN A 136 -6.33 -19.78 -2.94
C GLN A 136 -4.89 -19.31 -3.17
N PRO A 137 -3.87 -20.05 -2.72
CA PRO A 137 -2.49 -19.71 -3.00
C PRO A 137 -2.17 -19.67 -4.50
N CYS A 138 -1.51 -18.60 -4.93
CA CYS A 138 -1.22 -18.25 -6.32
C CYS A 138 0.23 -17.72 -6.45
N ASP A 139 1.18 -18.39 -5.79
CA ASP A 139 2.58 -17.94 -5.61
C ASP A 139 3.22 -17.42 -6.91
N GLY A 140 3.07 -18.13 -8.02
CA GLY A 140 3.66 -17.74 -9.31
C GLY A 140 3.14 -16.40 -9.86
N LEU A 141 1.83 -16.18 -9.78
CA LEU A 141 1.20 -14.92 -10.22
C LEU A 141 1.58 -13.77 -9.29
N ALA A 142 1.53 -14.01 -7.97
CA ALA A 142 1.87 -13.00 -6.97
C ALA A 142 3.34 -12.57 -7.10
N LEU A 143 4.27 -13.50 -7.22
CA LEU A 143 5.70 -13.21 -7.42
C LEU A 143 5.96 -12.43 -8.71
N ALA A 144 5.28 -12.77 -9.81
CA ALA A 144 5.42 -12.04 -11.07
C ALA A 144 4.92 -10.59 -10.95
N LYS A 145 3.76 -10.39 -10.32
CA LYS A 145 3.20 -9.04 -10.11
C LYS A 145 4.05 -8.20 -9.16
N LEU A 146 4.47 -8.75 -8.04
CA LEU A 146 5.37 -8.07 -7.09
C LEU A 146 6.70 -7.69 -7.75
N ARG A 147 7.27 -8.55 -8.59
CA ARG A 147 8.51 -8.26 -9.32
C ARG A 147 8.34 -7.09 -10.28
N ASN A 148 7.28 -7.11 -11.09
CA ASN A 148 6.97 -6.03 -12.02
C ASN A 148 6.76 -4.69 -11.29
N ALA A 149 6.03 -4.70 -10.18
CA ALA A 149 5.80 -3.51 -9.36
C ALA A 149 7.09 -2.93 -8.76
N ILE A 150 7.99 -3.80 -8.27
CA ILE A 150 9.32 -3.39 -7.78
C ILE A 150 10.17 -2.80 -8.91
N GLU A 151 10.09 -3.37 -10.11
CA GLU A 151 10.80 -2.86 -11.29
C GLU A 151 10.32 -1.46 -11.67
N GLN A 152 9.00 -1.24 -11.70
CA GLN A 152 8.40 0.08 -11.96
C GLN A 152 8.83 1.14 -10.93
N LEU A 153 8.87 0.79 -9.64
CA LEU A 153 9.41 1.69 -8.61
C LEU A 153 10.88 2.04 -8.89
N ALA A 154 11.69 1.03 -9.19
CA ALA A 154 13.11 1.24 -9.43
C ALA A 154 13.41 2.01 -10.72
N GLU A 155 12.51 1.98 -11.70
CA GLU A 155 12.62 2.71 -12.96
C GLU A 155 12.07 4.14 -12.90
N GLY A 156 11.45 4.55 -11.79
CA GLY A 156 10.86 5.88 -11.70
C GLY A 156 9.51 6.02 -12.40
N VAL A 157 8.81 4.90 -12.70
CA VAL A 157 7.57 4.91 -13.48
C VAL A 157 6.44 5.51 -12.66
N TYR A 158 5.89 6.63 -13.11
CA TYR A 158 4.80 7.30 -12.39
C TYR A 158 3.45 6.56 -12.47
N SER A 159 3.02 6.16 -13.67
CA SER A 159 1.61 5.77 -13.92
C SER A 159 1.25 4.36 -13.46
N LEU A 160 2.24 3.47 -13.36
CA LEU A 160 2.02 2.06 -13.07
C LEU A 160 2.62 1.62 -11.73
N ALA A 161 3.60 2.36 -11.20
CA ALA A 161 4.23 1.97 -9.95
C ALA A 161 3.20 1.89 -8.81
N PRO A 162 3.35 0.90 -7.91
CA PRO A 162 2.47 0.76 -6.77
C PRO A 162 2.51 2.03 -5.92
N ARG A 163 1.34 2.42 -5.43
CA ARG A 163 1.15 3.54 -4.52
C ARG A 163 0.37 3.07 -3.30
N VAL A 164 0.42 3.83 -2.22
CA VAL A 164 -0.45 3.60 -1.05
C VAL A 164 -1.92 3.79 -1.44
N SER A 165 -2.86 3.25 -0.66
CA SER A 165 -4.29 3.38 -0.96
C SER A 165 -4.81 4.83 -0.81
N GLY A 166 -5.96 5.11 -1.45
CA GLY A 166 -6.65 6.39 -1.33
C GLY A 166 -7.06 6.63 0.14
N GLY A 167 -6.45 7.64 0.77
CA GLY A 167 -6.56 7.90 2.21
C GLY A 167 -5.21 8.16 2.87
N PHE A 168 -4.15 7.53 2.35
CA PHE A 168 -2.76 7.72 2.79
C PHE A 168 -1.90 8.50 1.77
N ARG A 169 -2.47 8.78 0.59
CA ARG A 169 -1.81 9.55 -0.47
C ARG A 169 -1.71 11.03 -0.12
N VAL A 170 -0.58 11.62 -0.48
CA VAL A 170 -0.32 13.05 -0.45
C VAL A 170 -0.23 13.52 -1.89
N LEU A 171 -0.98 14.55 -2.25
CA LEU A 171 -0.85 15.19 -3.56
C LEU A 171 0.53 15.87 -3.64
N LEU A 172 1.38 15.44 -4.56
CA LEU A 172 2.69 16.06 -4.76
C LEU A 172 2.57 17.37 -5.55
N ALA A 173 3.60 18.22 -5.48
CA ALA A 173 3.57 19.55 -6.09
C ALA A 173 3.42 19.53 -7.63
N ASP A 174 3.84 18.45 -8.28
CA ASP A 174 3.72 18.22 -9.72
C ASP A 174 2.52 17.33 -10.10
N GLU A 175 1.65 16.99 -9.14
CA GLU A 175 0.46 16.18 -9.34
C GLU A 175 -0.82 17.05 -9.31
N CYS A 176 -1.90 16.53 -9.90
CA CYS A 176 -3.23 17.08 -9.77
C CYS A 176 -4.29 15.97 -9.85
N TRP A 177 -5.46 16.24 -9.26
CA TRP A 177 -6.68 15.54 -9.65
C TRP A 177 -7.22 16.16 -10.93
N ALA A 178 -7.55 15.32 -11.91
CA ALA A 178 -8.11 15.76 -13.18
C ALA A 178 -9.24 14.85 -13.65
N THR A 179 -10.11 15.37 -14.51
CA THR A 179 -11.23 14.66 -15.13
C THR A 179 -11.33 14.99 -16.62
N HIS A 180 -11.90 14.08 -17.41
CA HIS A 180 -12.24 14.32 -18.81
C HIS A 180 -13.76 14.35 -19.06
N ASP A 181 -14.55 13.84 -18.12
CA ASP A 181 -15.96 13.51 -18.30
C ASP A 181 -16.85 14.00 -17.15
N TYR A 182 -16.26 14.45 -16.04
CA TYR A 182 -16.96 14.73 -14.78
C TYR A 182 -17.74 13.53 -14.22
N GLU A 183 -17.46 12.31 -14.69
CA GLU A 183 -17.98 11.06 -14.14
C GLU A 183 -16.93 10.39 -13.24
N SER A 184 -15.66 10.53 -13.63
CA SER A 184 -14.53 10.00 -12.89
C SER A 184 -13.41 11.03 -12.75
N ARG A 185 -12.57 10.85 -11.72
CA ARG A 185 -11.36 11.65 -11.54
C ARG A 185 -10.16 10.75 -11.32
N SER A 186 -9.03 11.18 -11.85
CA SER A 186 -7.76 10.47 -11.74
C SER A 186 -6.70 11.38 -11.16
N LEU A 187 -5.82 10.78 -10.35
CA LEU A 187 -4.61 11.44 -9.87
C LEU A 187 -3.52 11.24 -10.93
N MET A 188 -2.94 12.33 -11.43
CA MET A 188 -1.92 12.28 -12.49
C MET A 188 -0.94 13.44 -12.38
N LEU A 189 0.12 13.41 -13.18
CA LEU A 189 1.03 14.54 -13.30
C LEU A 189 0.30 15.73 -13.93
N LEU A 190 0.56 16.92 -13.39
CA LEU A 190 0.02 18.18 -13.90
C LEU A 190 0.40 18.42 -15.36
N ALA A 191 1.60 17.99 -15.76
CA ALA A 191 2.05 18.05 -17.15
C ALA A 191 1.19 17.16 -18.06
N ASP A 192 0.87 15.94 -17.61
CA ASP A 192 0.08 14.99 -18.38
C ASP A 192 -1.38 15.45 -18.51
N ALA A 193 -1.97 15.96 -17.42
CA ALA A 193 -3.32 16.54 -17.45
C ALA A 193 -3.42 17.69 -18.46
N LYS A 194 -2.41 18.57 -18.50
CA LYS A 194 -2.34 19.65 -19.49
C LYS A 194 -2.18 19.12 -20.91
N ALA A 195 -1.32 18.12 -21.11
CA ALA A 195 -1.06 17.53 -22.41
C ALA A 195 -2.28 16.76 -22.98
N SER A 196 -3.06 16.12 -22.11
CA SER A 196 -4.30 15.42 -22.49
C SER A 196 -5.52 16.32 -22.58
N ASN A 197 -5.39 17.61 -22.27
CA ASN A 197 -6.50 18.57 -22.16
C ASN A 197 -7.58 18.07 -21.17
N ALA A 198 -7.14 17.55 -20.02
CA ALA A 198 -7.99 17.22 -18.89
C ALA A 198 -8.36 18.48 -18.11
N ASP A 199 -9.55 18.49 -17.53
CA ASP A 199 -9.97 19.52 -16.59
C ASP A 199 -9.33 19.25 -15.23
N ILE A 200 -8.44 20.15 -14.82
CA ILE A 200 -7.76 20.08 -13.53
C ILE A 200 -8.71 20.57 -12.44
N LEU A 201 -8.91 19.76 -11.40
CA LEU A 201 -9.73 20.14 -10.25
C LEU A 201 -8.94 21.13 -9.38
N CYS A 202 -9.35 22.40 -9.42
CA CYS A 202 -8.67 23.49 -8.74
C CYS A 202 -9.28 23.82 -7.38
N CYS A 203 -8.47 24.46 -6.53
CA CYS A 203 -8.87 25.05 -5.28
C CYS A 203 -9.79 26.25 -5.53
N ALA A 204 -10.90 26.32 -4.78
CA ALA A 204 -11.90 27.37 -4.94
C ALA A 204 -11.38 28.78 -4.59
N GLU A 205 -10.26 28.89 -3.87
CA GLU A 205 -9.74 30.16 -3.34
C GLU A 205 -8.57 30.75 -4.16
N CYS A 206 -7.82 29.92 -4.90
CA CYS A 206 -6.55 30.36 -5.50
C CYS A 206 -6.17 29.68 -6.83
N ASP A 207 -7.08 28.93 -7.45
CA ASP A 207 -6.90 28.24 -8.75
C ASP A 207 -5.73 27.23 -8.83
N LYS A 208 -4.99 26.99 -7.75
CA LYS A 208 -3.99 25.92 -7.66
C LYS A 208 -4.68 24.55 -7.67
N PRO A 209 -4.02 23.47 -8.13
CA PRO A 209 -4.55 22.12 -8.00
C PRO A 209 -5.03 21.82 -6.58
N ALA A 210 -6.25 21.32 -6.45
CA ALA A 210 -6.84 20.99 -5.17
C ALA A 210 -6.21 19.69 -4.63
N ALA A 211 -5.76 19.74 -3.38
CA ALA A 211 -5.28 18.58 -2.63
C ALA A 211 -6.44 17.81 -1.97
N ILE A 212 -7.48 18.54 -1.57
CA ILE A 212 -8.72 18.02 -1.02
C ILE A 212 -9.82 18.34 -2.02
N ILE A 213 -10.48 17.29 -2.51
CA ILE A 213 -11.63 17.42 -3.40
C ILE A 213 -12.91 17.39 -2.57
N ASP A 214 -13.84 18.26 -2.92
CA ASP A 214 -15.19 18.31 -2.38
C ASP A 214 -15.85 16.92 -2.42
N HIS A 215 -16.50 16.54 -1.31
CA HIS A 215 -17.13 15.23 -1.20
C HIS A 215 -18.40 15.12 -2.06
N TYR A 216 -18.97 16.24 -2.52
CA TYR A 216 -20.08 16.29 -3.47
C TYR A 216 -19.64 16.52 -4.92
N TRP A 217 -18.33 16.47 -5.23
CA TRP A 217 -17.86 16.43 -6.61
C TRP A 217 -18.54 15.28 -7.38
N PRO A 218 -18.98 15.48 -8.63
CA PRO A 218 -18.69 16.61 -9.53
C PRO A 218 -19.59 17.84 -9.39
N TYR A 219 -20.64 17.79 -8.55
CA TYR A 219 -21.68 18.81 -8.51
C TYR A 219 -21.28 20.05 -7.72
N GLU A 220 -20.45 19.89 -6.70
CA GLU A 220 -19.89 20.99 -5.92
C GLU A 220 -18.36 20.99 -6.01
N GLN A 221 -17.79 22.19 -5.98
CA GLN A 221 -16.34 22.42 -6.00
C GLN A 221 -15.92 23.50 -4.98
N SER A 222 -16.88 24.09 -4.26
CA SER A 222 -16.62 25.18 -3.32
C SER A 222 -15.78 24.74 -2.12
N ALA A 223 -15.80 23.46 -1.75
CA ALA A 223 -14.94 22.93 -0.69
C ALA A 223 -13.57 22.43 -1.19
N ASN A 224 -13.25 22.55 -2.48
CA ASN A 224 -11.92 22.20 -2.98
C ASN A 224 -10.85 23.07 -2.31
N ARG A 225 -9.81 22.45 -1.73
CA ARG A 225 -8.70 23.15 -1.05
C ARG A 225 -7.34 22.66 -1.50
N CYS A 226 -6.42 23.58 -1.79
CA CYS A 226 -4.99 23.28 -1.91
C CYS A 226 -4.34 23.24 -0.52
N TYR A 227 -3.07 22.85 -0.42
CA TYR A 227 -2.35 22.81 0.86
C TYR A 227 -2.17 24.18 1.52
N ASP A 228 -2.12 25.26 0.73
CA ASP A 228 -1.87 26.62 1.23
C ASP A 228 -3.13 27.33 1.74
N CYS A 229 -4.31 26.87 1.31
CA CYS A 229 -5.60 27.49 1.63
C CYS A 229 -6.45 26.64 2.60
N LYS A 230 -5.83 25.67 3.28
CA LYS A 230 -6.51 24.83 4.28
C LYS A 230 -6.99 25.63 5.49
#